data_AF-A0A2N2I8K4-F1
#
_entry.id   AF-A0A2N2I8K4-F1
#
_cell.length_a   1.000
_cell.length_b   1.000
_cell.length_c   1.000
_cell.angle_alpha   90.00
_cell.angle_beta   90.00
_cell.angle_gamma   90.00
#
_symmetry.space_group_name_H-M   'P 1'
#
loop_
_entity.id
_entity.type
_entity.pdbx_description
1 polymer ?
#
loop_
_entity_poly.entity_id
_entity_poly.type
_entity_poly.pdbx_seq_one_letter_code
_entity_poly.pdbx_strand_id
1 'polypeptide(L)'
;MVVVSYGRVPAKYAERVPIGLALTWSASHMSPAQSSQANHLAAQGLVTWVNYPELGRPRGRFAIPTVAVGGYPLAVEGVLAVDLESRKAWQQARGAIVAAAVTRTITRLVAGEAIRQASGDSALGLLLSLGTQATLTAADTPDTRCWSTLPARIAFSRVQLPPGTHW
;
A
#
# COMPACT_ATOMS: atom_id res chain seq x y z
N MET A 1 -1.50 -24.84 -25.51
CA MET A 1 -1.94 -23.54 -24.94
C MET A 1 -0.68 -22.76 -24.60
N VAL A 2 -0.60 -21.50 -25.02
CA VAL A 2 0.51 -20.61 -24.66
C VAL A 2 -0.04 -19.49 -23.79
N VAL A 3 0.62 -19.20 -22.68
CA VAL A 3 0.30 -18.09 -21.78
C VAL A 3 1.53 -17.20 -21.69
N VAL A 4 1.35 -15.92 -21.95
CA VAL A 4 2.42 -14.92 -21.85
C VAL A 4 2.07 -13.91 -20.77
N SER A 5 2.90 -13.90 -19.75
CA SER A 5 2.84 -12.97 -18.63
C SER A 5 3.87 -11.88 -18.84
N TYR A 6 3.45 -10.62 -18.88
CA TYR A 6 4.34 -9.50 -19.19
C TYR A 6 4.01 -8.24 -18.39
N GLY A 7 5.02 -7.38 -18.30
CA GLY A 7 4.97 -6.19 -17.45
C GLY A 7 5.01 -6.50 -15.96
N ARG A 8 4.82 -5.46 -15.13
CA ARG A 8 4.89 -5.57 -13.66
C ARG A 8 3.84 -4.68 -13.01
N VAL A 9 3.11 -5.23 -12.05
CA VAL A 9 2.16 -4.44 -11.25
C VAL A 9 2.89 -3.32 -10.47
N PRO A 10 2.21 -2.20 -10.16
CA PRO A 10 2.80 -1.15 -9.34
C PRO A 10 3.21 -1.68 -7.96
N ALA A 11 4.39 -1.28 -7.49
CA ALA A 11 4.82 -1.58 -6.13
C ALA A 11 4.19 -0.60 -5.14
N LYS A 12 3.99 -1.04 -3.90
CA LYS A 12 3.68 -0.14 -2.78
C LYS A 12 4.94 0.52 -2.26
N TYR A 13 4.82 1.75 -1.76
CA TYR A 13 5.88 2.46 -1.06
C TYR A 13 5.33 3.12 0.21
N ALA A 14 6.21 3.45 1.14
CA ALA A 14 5.82 4.19 2.34
C ALA A 14 5.63 5.66 2.00
N GLU A 15 4.48 6.21 2.35
CA GLU A 15 4.14 7.62 2.17
C GLU A 15 3.73 8.26 3.50
N ARG A 16 4.04 9.55 3.66
CA ARG A 16 3.65 10.37 4.82
C ARG A 16 2.60 11.38 4.38
N VAL A 17 1.49 11.41 5.08
CA VAL A 17 0.41 12.38 4.85
C VAL A 17 0.02 13.09 6.14
N PRO A 18 -0.45 14.35 6.06
CA PRO A 18 -0.94 15.06 7.23
C PRO A 18 -2.11 14.31 7.85
N ILE A 19 -2.20 14.28 9.19
CA ILE A 19 -3.28 13.56 9.88
C ILE A 19 -4.68 14.03 9.45
N GLY A 20 -4.88 15.32 9.19
CA GLY A 20 -6.17 15.83 8.71
C GLY A 20 -6.60 15.25 7.36
N LEU A 21 -5.64 15.08 6.44
CA LEU A 21 -5.90 14.46 5.14
C LEU A 21 -6.18 12.95 5.30
N ALA A 22 -5.41 12.28 6.16
CA ALA A 22 -5.63 10.87 6.48
C ALA A 22 -7.04 10.64 7.04
N LEU A 23 -7.46 11.46 8.01
CA LEU A 23 -8.81 11.41 8.60
C LEU A 23 -9.92 11.62 7.57
N THR A 24 -9.69 12.49 6.59
CA THR A 24 -10.63 12.69 5.48
C THR A 24 -10.77 11.43 4.63
N TRP A 25 -9.66 10.78 4.27
CA TRP A 25 -9.68 9.55 3.47
C TRP A 25 -10.24 8.33 4.21
N SER A 26 -10.10 8.30 5.55
CA SER A 26 -10.56 7.19 6.38
C SER A 26 -11.91 7.42 7.05
N ALA A 27 -12.57 8.55 6.82
CA ALA A 27 -13.77 8.97 7.56
C ALA A 27 -14.87 7.88 7.64
N SER A 28 -15.12 7.16 6.54
CA SER A 28 -16.14 6.10 6.49
C SER A 28 -15.73 4.78 7.18
N HIS A 29 -14.49 4.67 7.65
CA HIS A 29 -13.90 3.47 8.24
C HIS A 29 -13.45 3.67 9.69
N MET A 30 -13.77 4.83 10.28
CA MET A 30 -13.42 5.17 11.66
C MET A 30 -14.67 5.24 12.53
N SER A 31 -14.56 4.77 13.77
CA SER A 31 -15.59 5.02 14.78
C SER A 31 -15.52 6.48 15.26
N PRO A 32 -16.63 7.04 15.77
CA PRO A 32 -16.64 8.40 16.33
C PRO A 32 -15.57 8.61 17.41
N ALA A 33 -15.33 7.59 18.24
CA ALA A 33 -14.31 7.64 19.30
C ALA A 33 -12.88 7.69 18.74
N GLN A 34 -12.59 6.95 17.66
CA GLN A 34 -11.29 6.99 17.00
C GLN A 34 -11.06 8.37 16.36
N SER A 35 -12.07 8.93 15.69
CA SER A 35 -11.99 10.25 15.08
C SER A 35 -11.82 11.36 16.13
N SER A 36 -12.54 11.30 17.24
CA SER A 36 -12.40 12.29 18.33
C SER A 36 -11.02 12.23 18.97
N GLN A 37 -10.51 11.02 19.22
CA GLN A 37 -9.17 10.84 19.79
C GLN A 37 -8.08 11.32 18.83
N ALA A 38 -8.21 11.03 17.53
CA ALA A 38 -7.29 11.50 16.51
C ALA A 38 -7.26 13.04 16.44
N ASN A 39 -8.44 13.67 16.43
CA ASN A 39 -8.57 15.13 16.41
C ASN A 39 -7.98 15.78 17.66
N HIS A 40 -8.20 15.18 18.83
CA HIS A 40 -7.61 15.67 20.09
C HIS A 40 -6.08 15.63 20.05
N LEU A 41 -5.49 14.51 19.63
CA LEU A 41 -4.04 14.36 19.50
C LEU A 41 -3.44 15.28 18.43
N ALA A 42 -4.17 15.50 17.33
CA ALA A 42 -3.77 16.45 16.29
C ALA A 42 -3.79 17.90 16.81
N ALA A 43 -4.82 18.29 17.55
CA ALA A 43 -4.96 19.63 18.13
C ALA A 43 -3.86 19.93 19.16
N GLN A 44 -3.37 18.91 19.87
CA GLN A 44 -2.24 19.02 20.79
C GLN A 44 -0.87 19.06 20.09
N GLY A 45 -0.82 18.93 18.76
CA GLY A 45 0.43 18.87 17.99
C GLY A 45 1.22 17.58 18.17
N LEU A 46 0.67 16.58 18.88
CA LEU A 46 1.33 15.30 19.15
C LEU A 46 1.35 14.40 17.91
N VAL A 47 0.40 14.58 16.98
CA VAL A 47 0.38 13.90 15.68
C VAL A 47 0.18 14.89 14.57
N THR A 48 1.20 15.04 13.75
CA THR A 48 1.14 15.86 12.53
C THR A 48 1.10 15.01 11.27
N TRP A 49 1.66 13.79 11.31
CA TRP A 49 1.82 12.91 10.16
C TRP A 49 1.39 11.48 10.46
N VAL A 50 0.87 10.81 9.44
CA VAL A 50 0.57 9.38 9.44
C VAL A 50 1.38 8.72 8.33
N ASN A 51 2.14 7.67 8.68
CA ASN A 51 2.79 6.82 7.68
C ASN A 51 1.80 5.76 7.22
N TYR A 52 1.62 5.61 5.91
CA TYR A 52 0.76 4.58 5.32
C TYR A 52 1.40 4.03 4.03
N PRO A 53 1.02 2.82 3.58
CA PRO A 53 1.48 2.33 2.30
C PRO A 53 0.65 2.98 1.18
N GLU A 54 1.29 3.43 0.11
CA GLU A 54 0.60 3.92 -1.10
C GLU A 54 0.95 3.05 -2.30
N LEU A 55 -0.04 2.78 -3.16
CA LEU A 55 0.17 2.06 -4.42
C LEU A 55 0.75 3.00 -5.48
N GLY A 56 1.92 2.63 -6.01
CA GLY A 56 2.57 3.45 -7.03
C GLY A 56 1.85 3.55 -8.37
N ARG A 57 2.47 4.35 -9.24
CA ARG A 57 2.00 4.51 -10.62
C ARG A 57 2.30 3.24 -11.43
N PRO A 58 1.46 2.92 -12.44
CA PRO A 58 1.77 1.85 -13.38
C PRO A 58 3.10 2.11 -14.06
N ARG A 59 3.91 1.06 -14.21
CA ARG A 59 5.20 1.16 -14.88
C ARG A 59 5.02 0.86 -16.37
N GLY A 60 5.06 1.89 -17.20
CA GLY A 60 5.09 1.75 -18.66
C GLY A 60 3.74 1.41 -19.30
N ARG A 61 3.74 1.40 -20.64
CA ARG A 61 2.68 0.84 -21.47
C ARG A 61 3.23 -0.43 -22.10
N PHE A 62 2.48 -1.52 -22.01
CA PHE A 62 2.92 -2.80 -22.53
C PHE A 62 2.19 -3.10 -23.84
N ALA A 63 2.96 -3.25 -24.92
CA ALA A 63 2.43 -3.81 -26.16
C ALA A 63 2.16 -5.30 -25.98
N ILE A 64 1.16 -5.83 -26.69
CA ILE A 64 0.88 -7.26 -26.69
C ILE A 64 2.09 -7.98 -27.34
N PRO A 65 2.70 -8.97 -26.68
CA PRO A 65 3.84 -9.68 -27.23
C PRO A 65 3.42 -10.55 -28.42
N THR A 66 4.27 -10.62 -29.44
CA THR A 66 4.14 -11.57 -30.54
C THR A 66 4.65 -12.94 -30.09
N VAL A 67 3.87 -13.99 -30.37
CA VAL A 67 4.23 -15.37 -30.05
C VAL A 67 4.27 -16.16 -31.34
N ALA A 68 5.23 -17.06 -31.51
CA ALA A 68 5.29 -18.00 -32.62
C ALA A 68 5.57 -19.42 -32.11
N VAL A 69 5.03 -20.42 -32.79
CA VAL A 69 5.29 -21.85 -32.53
C VAL A 69 5.62 -22.52 -33.87
N GLY A 70 6.78 -23.19 -33.96
CA GLY A 70 7.24 -23.80 -35.22
C GLY A 70 7.38 -22.81 -36.38
N GLY A 71 7.75 -21.55 -36.09
CA GLY A 71 7.87 -20.48 -37.09
C GLY A 71 6.56 -19.79 -37.50
N TYR A 72 5.40 -20.27 -37.06
CA TYR A 72 4.10 -19.65 -37.37
C TYR A 72 3.67 -18.68 -36.26
N PRO A 73 3.35 -17.41 -36.59
CA PRO A 73 2.86 -16.46 -35.60
C PRO A 73 1.48 -16.88 -35.10
N LEU A 74 1.29 -16.82 -33.78
CA LEU A 74 0.03 -17.08 -33.11
C LEU A 74 -0.68 -15.76 -32.79
N ALA A 75 -1.96 -15.70 -33.12
CA ALA A 75 -2.84 -14.66 -32.60
C ALA A 75 -2.95 -14.84 -31.08
N VAL A 76 -2.57 -13.81 -30.34
CA VAL A 76 -2.70 -13.78 -28.88
C VAL A 76 -4.05 -13.12 -28.56
N GLU A 77 -4.90 -13.87 -27.85
CA GLU A 77 -6.24 -13.46 -27.45
C GLU A 77 -6.30 -13.20 -25.93
N GLY A 78 -7.37 -12.56 -25.46
CA GLY A 78 -7.70 -12.45 -24.03
C GLY A 78 -6.63 -11.79 -23.16
N VAL A 79 -6.55 -10.45 -23.21
CA VAL A 79 -5.63 -9.68 -22.35
C VAL A 79 -6.29 -9.37 -21.01
N LEU A 80 -5.84 -10.02 -19.94
CA LEU A 80 -6.19 -9.65 -18.57
C LEU A 80 -5.28 -8.52 -18.08
N ALA A 81 -5.89 -7.47 -17.53
CA ALA A 81 -5.20 -6.30 -16.97
C ALA A 81 -5.08 -6.39 -15.44
N VAL A 82 -4.10 -7.16 -14.96
CA VAL A 82 -3.86 -7.37 -13.52
C VAL A 82 -3.53 -6.06 -12.82
N ASP A 83 -2.83 -5.14 -13.49
CA ASP A 83 -2.50 -3.81 -12.97
C ASP A 83 -3.74 -2.93 -12.73
N LEU A 84 -4.74 -3.02 -13.60
CA LEU A 84 -6.00 -2.30 -13.47
C LEU A 84 -6.86 -2.87 -12.35
N GLU A 85 -6.99 -4.20 -12.27
CA GLU A 85 -7.72 -4.85 -11.17
C GLU A 85 -7.05 -4.60 -9.83
N SER A 86 -5.71 -4.66 -9.77
CA SER A 86 -4.95 -4.32 -8.56
C SER A 86 -5.18 -2.88 -8.12
N ARG A 87 -5.27 -1.93 -9.06
CA ARG A 87 -5.58 -0.52 -8.78
C ARG A 87 -7.02 -0.35 -8.29
N LYS A 88 -7.98 -1.05 -8.89
CA LYS A 88 -9.38 -1.01 -8.48
C LYS A 88 -9.54 -1.54 -7.05
N ALA A 89 -8.95 -2.71 -6.76
CA ALA A 89 -8.91 -3.28 -5.42
C ALA A 89 -8.23 -2.36 -4.41
N TRP A 90 -7.14 -1.69 -4.81
CA TRP A 90 -6.48 -0.68 -3.99
C TRP A 90 -7.41 0.48 -3.62
N GLN A 91 -8.10 1.08 -4.60
CA GLN A 91 -8.99 2.21 -4.35
C GLN A 91 -10.14 1.84 -3.41
N GLN A 92 -10.68 0.62 -3.55
CA GLN A 92 -11.71 0.11 -2.65
C GLN A 92 -11.20 -0.09 -1.22
N ALA A 93 -9.96 -0.59 -1.06
CA ALA A 93 -9.38 -0.84 0.25
C ALA A 93 -8.71 0.38 0.90
N ARG A 94 -8.44 1.45 0.13
CA ARG A 94 -7.60 2.58 0.55
C ARG A 94 -8.09 3.22 1.86
N GLY A 95 -9.39 3.45 2.00
CA GLY A 95 -9.97 4.06 3.19
C GLY A 95 -9.73 3.24 4.46
N ALA A 96 -9.93 1.92 4.39
CA ALA A 96 -9.67 1.00 5.50
C ALA A 96 -8.17 0.93 5.85
N ILE A 97 -7.29 0.95 4.85
CA ILE A 97 -5.84 0.94 5.04
C ILE A 97 -5.38 2.21 5.76
N VAL A 98 -5.89 3.38 5.36
CA VAL A 98 -5.59 4.65 6.02
C VAL A 98 -6.15 4.67 7.44
N ALA A 99 -7.36 4.15 7.68
CA ALA A 99 -7.95 4.04 9.02
C ALA A 99 -7.07 3.18 9.97
N ALA A 100 -6.57 2.06 9.46
CA ALA A 100 -5.64 1.20 10.20
C ALA A 100 -4.32 1.91 10.51
N ALA A 101 -3.79 2.70 9.57
CA ALA A 101 -2.59 3.50 9.78
C ALA A 101 -2.79 4.57 10.87
N VAL A 102 -3.91 5.31 10.82
CA VAL A 102 -4.29 6.30 11.84
C VAL A 102 -4.40 5.63 13.21
N THR A 103 -5.10 4.51 13.30
CA THR A 103 -5.27 3.76 14.55
C THR A 103 -3.93 3.34 15.12
N ARG A 104 -3.05 2.77 14.29
CA ARG A 104 -1.69 2.37 14.68
C ARG A 104 -0.88 3.55 15.23
N THR A 105 -0.94 4.71 14.57
CA THR A 105 -0.25 5.92 15.04
C THR A 105 -0.77 6.35 16.41
N ILE A 106 -2.09 6.40 16.60
CA ILE A 106 -2.72 6.76 17.87
C ILE A 106 -2.34 5.79 18.98
N THR A 107 -2.49 4.47 18.75
CA THR A 107 -2.16 3.44 19.74
C THR A 107 -0.71 3.54 20.20
N ARG A 108 0.23 3.78 19.27
CA ARG A 108 1.64 3.93 19.59
C ARG A 108 1.93 5.14 20.48
N LEU A 109 1.22 6.24 20.28
CA LEU A 109 1.40 7.44 21.07
C LEU A 109 0.77 7.34 22.44
N VAL A 110 -0.41 6.73 22.54
CA VAL A 110 -1.05 6.43 23.83
C VAL A 110 -0.13 5.53 24.66
N ALA A 111 0.46 4.51 24.04
CA ALA A 111 1.46 3.67 24.70
C ALA A 111 2.71 4.46 25.13
N GLY A 112 3.20 5.38 24.29
CA GLY A 112 4.34 6.26 24.61
C GLY A 112 4.06 7.23 25.78
N GLU A 113 2.86 7.81 25.83
CA GLU A 113 2.47 8.73 26.90
C GLU A 113 2.29 8.02 28.24
N ALA A 114 1.75 6.79 28.25
CA ALA A 114 1.67 5.97 29.46
C ALA A 114 3.07 5.69 30.06
N ILE A 115 4.07 5.45 29.20
CA ILE A 115 5.48 5.28 29.62
C ILE A 115 6.03 6.58 30.19
N ARG A 116 5.72 7.74 29.59
CA ARG A 116 6.14 9.05 30.08
C ARG A 116 5.57 9.36 31.46
N GLN A 117 4.27 9.13 31.69
CA GLN A 117 3.66 9.36 33.00
C GLN A 117 4.27 8.49 34.11
N ALA A 118 4.72 7.28 33.77
CA ALA A 118 5.46 6.43 34.70
C ALA A 118 6.90 6.91 34.98
N SER A 119 7.46 7.78 34.13
CA SER A 119 8.88 8.20 34.17
C SER A 119 9.13 9.50 34.96
N GLY A 120 8.09 10.17 35.47
CA GLY A 120 8.20 11.33 36.37
C GLY A 120 8.40 12.69 35.69
N ASP A 121 7.96 13.75 36.37
CA ASP A 121 7.77 15.11 35.85
C ASP A 121 9.04 15.98 35.89
N SER A 122 10.12 15.48 35.29
CA SER A 122 11.38 16.22 35.16
C SER A 122 11.53 16.81 33.75
N ALA A 123 12.31 17.90 33.61
CA ALA A 123 12.71 18.43 32.30
C ALA A 123 13.37 17.36 31.40
N LEU A 124 14.01 16.37 32.02
CA LEU A 124 14.56 15.18 31.39
C LEU A 124 13.45 14.26 30.85
N GLY A 125 12.37 14.07 31.61
CA GLY A 125 11.16 13.37 31.18
C GLY A 125 10.45 14.04 30.01
N LEU A 126 10.45 15.37 29.95
CA LEU A 126 9.87 16.12 28.82
C LEU A 126 10.72 15.96 27.55
N LEU A 127 12.05 16.09 27.63
CA LEU A 127 12.94 15.84 26.49
C LEU A 127 12.91 14.38 26.02
N LEU A 128 12.89 13.43 26.97
CA LEU A 128 12.72 12.01 26.67
C LEU A 128 11.40 11.75 25.97
N SER A 129 10.30 12.38 26.40
CA SER A 129 9.00 12.21 25.76
C SER A 129 8.96 12.71 24.31
N LEU A 130 9.55 13.88 24.04
CA LEU A 130 9.64 14.43 22.69
C LEU A 130 10.54 13.58 21.80
N GLY A 131 11.70 13.13 22.31
CA GLY A 131 12.59 12.21 21.60
C GLY A 131 11.95 10.85 21.33
N THR A 132 11.17 10.33 22.28
CA THR A 132 10.44 9.06 22.16
C THR A 132 9.31 9.16 21.15
N GLN A 133 8.55 10.26 21.14
CA GLN A 133 7.50 10.46 20.14
C GLN A 133 8.06 10.62 18.72
N ALA A 134 9.16 11.36 18.56
CA ALA A 134 9.84 11.50 17.28
C ALA A 134 10.39 10.15 16.77
N THR A 135 11.03 9.36 17.64
CA THR A 135 11.54 8.04 17.28
C THR A 135 10.44 7.03 16.99
N LEU A 136 9.36 7.01 17.79
CA LEU A 136 8.21 6.13 17.56
C LEU A 136 7.50 6.42 16.25
N THR A 137 7.41 7.69 15.85
CA THR A 137 6.85 8.13 14.57
C THR A 137 7.80 7.83 13.40
N ALA A 138 9.11 7.97 13.60
CA ALA A 138 10.11 7.62 12.60
C ALA A 138 10.23 6.10 12.37
N ALA A 139 10.09 5.31 13.43
CA ALA A 139 10.10 3.85 13.41
C ALA A 139 8.76 3.24 12.95
N ASP A 140 7.81 4.06 12.52
CA ASP A 140 6.52 3.60 12.04
C ASP A 140 6.59 3.23 10.55
N THR A 141 7.01 1.99 10.27
CA THR A 141 7.12 1.47 8.90
C THR A 141 5.79 0.88 8.46
N PRO A 142 5.12 1.39 7.41
CA PRO A 142 3.89 0.80 6.88
C PRO A 142 4.18 -0.49 6.13
N ASP A 143 3.18 -1.38 6.05
CA ASP A 143 3.30 -2.62 5.28
C ASP A 143 3.28 -2.35 3.76
N THR A 144 4.47 -2.31 3.18
CA THR A 144 4.70 -2.14 1.74
C THR A 144 4.78 -3.47 1.00
N ARG A 145 4.57 -4.60 1.69
CA ARG A 145 4.54 -5.91 1.04
C ARG A 145 3.38 -5.95 0.05
N CYS A 146 3.72 -6.37 -1.16
CA CYS A 146 2.77 -6.55 -2.26
C CYS A 146 3.33 -7.58 -3.21
N TRP A 147 2.46 -8.14 -4.05
CA TRP A 147 2.85 -9.06 -5.11
C TRP A 147 3.49 -8.31 -6.28
N SER A 148 4.59 -7.61 -6.02
CA SER A 148 5.31 -6.79 -7.00
C SER A 148 5.93 -7.59 -8.15
N THR A 149 6.00 -8.91 -8.01
CA THR A 149 6.44 -9.84 -9.05
C THR A 149 5.32 -10.29 -9.98
N LEU A 150 4.05 -9.96 -9.68
CA LEU A 150 2.95 -10.31 -10.58
C LEU A 150 3.07 -9.54 -11.91
N PRO A 151 2.74 -10.23 -13.03
CA PRO A 151 2.69 -9.58 -14.31
C PRO A 151 1.59 -8.52 -14.32
N ALA A 152 1.82 -7.40 -15.01
CA ALA A 152 0.77 -6.40 -15.22
C ALA A 152 -0.31 -6.91 -16.19
N ARG A 153 0.09 -7.76 -17.14
CA ARG A 153 -0.76 -8.27 -18.21
C ARG A 153 -0.54 -9.75 -18.39
N ILE A 154 -1.63 -10.47 -18.63
CA ILE A 154 -1.60 -11.89 -19.00
C ILE A 154 -2.35 -11.98 -20.32
N ALA A 155 -1.73 -12.60 -21.32
CA ALA A 155 -2.36 -12.87 -22.60
C ALA A 155 -2.21 -14.36 -22.94
N PHE A 156 -3.16 -14.94 -23.66
CA PHE A 156 -3.15 -16.37 -23.95
C PHE A 156 -3.52 -16.67 -25.39
N SER A 157 -3.07 -17.82 -25.88
CA SER A 157 -3.44 -18.33 -27.19
C SER A 157 -3.68 -19.82 -27.11
N ARG A 158 -4.73 -20.28 -27.81
CA ARG A 158 -5.06 -21.69 -27.95
C ARG A 158 -4.99 -22.06 -29.41
N VAL A 159 -3.99 -22.85 -29.76
CA VAL A 159 -3.80 -23.41 -31.11
C VAL A 159 -3.82 -24.93 -31.05
N GLN A 160 -4.41 -25.55 -32.06
CA GLN A 160 -4.28 -26.99 -32.31
C GLN A 160 -3.04 -27.21 -33.18
N LEU A 161 -2.13 -28.06 -32.74
CA LEU A 161 -0.91 -28.39 -33.48
C LEU A 161 -1.09 -29.75 -34.16
N PRO A 162 -0.67 -29.91 -35.43
CA PRO A 162 -0.60 -31.22 -36.08
C PRO A 162 0.27 -32.20 -35.27
N PRO A 163 0.06 -33.51 -35.36
CA PRO A 163 0.97 -34.49 -34.75
C PRO A 163 2.38 -34.37 -35.38
N GLY A 164 3.43 -34.29 -34.54
CA GLY A 164 4.82 -34.13 -34.98
C GLY A 164 5.70 -33.42 -33.94
N THR A 165 6.98 -33.24 -34.24
CA THR A 165 7.93 -32.49 -33.39
C THR A 165 7.85 -31.01 -33.73
N HIS A 166 7.50 -30.19 -32.76
CA HIS A 166 7.44 -28.73 -32.88
C HIS A 166 8.47 -28.14 -31.90
N TRP A 167 9.57 -27.58 -32.41
CA TRP A 167 10.57 -26.85 -31.64
C TRP A 167 10.65 -25.39 -32.10
#